data_AF-A0A8J7PQB6-F1
#
_entry.id   AF-A0A8J7PQB6-F1
#
_cell.length_a   1.000
_cell.length_b   1.000
_cell.length_c   1.000
_cell.angle_alpha   90.00
_cell.angle_beta   90.00
_cell.angle_gamma   90.00
#
_symmetry.space_group_name_H-M   'P 1'
#
loop_
_entity.id
_entity.type
_entity.pdbx_description
1 polymer ?
#
loop_
_entity_poly.entity_id
_entity_poly.type
_entity_poly.pdbx_seq_one_letter_code
_entity_poly.pdbx_strand_id
1 'polypeptide(L)'
;MALPYTCPEFRRTLRHPDRRSFVKAGILGATGLTLADLFRAEARATPASTRQTSVIILWMRGGPAHQDTWDPKPDAPVEYRGEFGTIPTTVPGVRLCDLLPRSARLMHK
;
A
#
# COMPACT_ATOMS: atom_id res chain seq x y z
N MET A 1 20.05 -10.19 10.05
CA MET A 1 19.05 -10.12 11.14
C MET A 1 17.66 -10.20 10.52
N ALA A 2 17.03 -11.38 10.51
CA ALA A 2 15.76 -11.62 9.82
C ALA A 2 14.59 -11.21 10.73
N LEU A 3 13.80 -10.21 10.31
CA LEU A 3 12.62 -9.79 11.05
C LEU A 3 11.59 -10.94 11.09
N PRO A 4 11.14 -11.37 12.29
CA PRO A 4 10.29 -12.56 12.48
C PRO A 4 8.82 -12.39 12.04
N TYR A 5 8.44 -11.22 11.52
CA TYR A 5 7.04 -10.88 11.21
C TYR A 5 6.67 -10.87 9.72
N THR A 6 7.60 -11.20 8.81
CA THR A 6 7.24 -11.29 7.39
C THR A 6 6.55 -12.61 7.08
N CYS A 7 5.34 -12.55 6.50
CA CYS A 7 4.61 -13.72 6.01
C CYS A 7 5.52 -14.61 5.12
N PRO A 8 5.59 -15.92 5.38
CA PRO A 8 6.39 -16.86 4.57
C PRO A 8 6.04 -16.79 3.08
N GLU A 9 4.76 -16.54 2.76
CA GLU A 9 4.29 -16.39 1.37
C GLU A 9 4.85 -15.14 0.69
N PHE A 10 4.87 -14.00 1.37
CA PHE A 10 5.46 -12.77 0.85
C PHE A 10 6.96 -12.95 0.55
N ARG A 11 7.68 -13.65 1.45
CA ARG A 11 9.08 -14.04 1.22
C ARG A 11 9.26 -15.03 0.07
N ARG A 12 8.29 -15.90 -0.18
CA ARG A 12 8.32 -16.91 -1.25
C ARG A 12 8.13 -16.26 -2.62
N THR A 13 7.25 -15.27 -2.73
CA THR A 13 7.07 -14.47 -3.96
C THR A 13 8.34 -13.70 -4.34
N LEU A 14 9.11 -13.23 -3.36
CA LEU A 14 10.36 -12.51 -3.59
C LEU A 14 11.56 -13.43 -3.92
N ARG A 15 11.49 -14.72 -3.54
CA ARG A 15 12.62 -15.66 -3.70
C ARG A 15 12.58 -16.46 -5.01
N HIS A 16 11.45 -16.53 -5.67
CA HIS A 16 11.32 -17.27 -6.93
C HIS A 16 11.11 -16.28 -8.08
N PRO A 17 12.12 -16.07 -8.95
CA PRO A 17 11.88 -15.38 -10.19
C PRO A 17 10.84 -16.18 -10.99
N ASP A 18 9.70 -15.55 -11.26
CA ASP A 18 8.72 -16.02 -12.23
C ASP A 18 9.43 -16.26 -13.58
N ARG A 19 8.94 -17.23 -14.37
CA ARG A 19 9.41 -17.49 -15.75
C ARG A 19 9.50 -16.21 -16.57
N ARG A 20 8.55 -15.27 -16.40
CA ARG A 20 8.59 -13.96 -17.07
C ARG A 20 9.76 -13.11 -16.61
N SER A 21 10.09 -13.12 -15.32
CA SER A 21 11.25 -12.41 -14.77
C SER A 21 12.56 -12.99 -15.31
N PHE A 22 12.64 -14.32 -15.48
CA PHE A 22 13.80 -14.96 -16.10
C PHE A 22 13.97 -14.56 -17.58
N VAL A 23 12.89 -14.59 -18.36
CA VAL A 23 12.91 -14.17 -19.78
C VAL A 23 13.27 -12.69 -19.91
N LYS A 24 12.71 -11.83 -19.05
CA LYS A 24 13.05 -10.40 -19.01
C LYS A 24 14.53 -10.19 -18.72
N ALA A 25 15.07 -10.86 -17.69
CA ALA A 25 16.49 -10.75 -17.35
C ALA A 25 17.39 -11.25 -18.49
N GLY A 26 17.01 -12.35 -19.16
CA GLY A 26 17.75 -12.89 -20.30
C GLY A 26 17.76 -11.94 -21.51
N ILE A 27 16.60 -11.36 -21.86
CA ILE A 27 16.51 -10.39 -22.97
C ILE A 27 17.30 -9.13 -22.63
N LEU A 28 17.14 -8.57 -21.43
CA LEU A 28 17.87 -7.37 -21.00
C LEU A 28 19.40 -7.57 -21.08
N GLY A 29 19.89 -8.71 -20.59
CA GLY A 29 21.30 -9.08 -20.68
C GLY A 29 21.78 -9.27 -22.13
N ALA A 30 20.98 -9.92 -22.98
CA ALA A 30 21.29 -10.12 -24.39
C ALA A 30 21.29 -8.81 -25.20
N THR A 31 20.46 -7.84 -24.83
CA THR A 31 20.41 -6.50 -25.45
C THR A 31 21.45 -5.53 -24.88
N GLY A 32 22.36 -6.00 -24.01
CA GLY A 32 23.47 -5.20 -23.47
C GLY A 32 23.09 -4.25 -22.33
N LEU A 33 21.89 -4.38 -21.76
CA LEU A 33 21.48 -3.67 -20.54
C LEU A 33 22.03 -4.43 -19.34
N THR A 34 23.22 -4.03 -18.89
CA THR A 34 23.87 -4.66 -17.74
C THR A 34 23.47 -3.98 -16.42
N LEU A 35 23.73 -4.67 -15.31
CA LEU A 35 23.57 -4.08 -13.98
C LEU A 35 24.42 -2.82 -13.79
N ALA A 36 25.60 -2.75 -14.43
CA ALA A 36 26.46 -1.57 -14.36
C ALA A 36 25.83 -0.36 -15.09
N ASP A 37 25.10 -0.60 -16.17
CA ASP A 37 24.39 0.46 -16.90
C ASP A 37 23.20 0.99 -16.09
N LEU A 38 22.52 0.11 -15.34
CA LEU A 38 21.50 0.53 -14.37
C LEU A 38 22.08 1.45 -13.30
N PHE A 39 23.20 1.06 -12.66
CA PHE A 39 23.82 1.91 -11.63
C PHE A 39 24.34 3.24 -12.18
N ARG A 40 24.86 3.25 -13.42
CA ARG A 40 25.25 4.50 -14.09
C ARG A 40 24.04 5.39 -14.39
N ALA A 41 22.90 4.80 -14.76
CA ALA A 41 21.66 5.54 -14.99
C ALA A 41 21.09 6.10 -13.68
N GLU A 42 21.09 5.32 -12.59
CA GLU A 42 20.67 5.78 -11.26
C GLU A 42 21.55 6.93 -10.76
N ALA A 43 22.87 6.85 -10.94
CA ALA A 43 23.79 7.92 -10.54
C ALA A 43 23.60 9.22 -11.34
N ARG A 44 23.11 9.13 -12.58
CA ARG A 44 22.78 10.29 -13.44
C ARG A 44 21.37 10.82 -13.23
N ALA A 45 20.49 10.02 -12.63
CA ALA A 45 19.14 10.45 -12.33
C ALA A 45 19.19 11.54 -11.25
N THR A 46 18.68 12.73 -11.57
CA THR A 46 18.39 13.72 -10.53
C THR A 46 17.39 13.09 -9.57
N PRO A 47 17.61 13.12 -8.24
CA PRO A 47 16.60 12.64 -7.31
C PRO A 47 15.34 13.46 -7.59
N ALA A 48 14.31 12.80 -8.12
CA ALA A 48 12.98 13.37 -8.13
C ALA A 48 12.69 13.82 -6.69
N SER A 49 12.04 14.97 -6.52
CA SER A 49 11.47 15.35 -5.22
C SER A 49 10.41 14.29 -4.90
N THR A 50 10.85 13.16 -4.38
CA THR A 50 9.99 12.09 -3.94
C THR A 50 9.43 12.60 -2.63
N ARG A 51 8.21 13.14 -2.69
CA ARG A 51 7.40 13.31 -1.48
C ARG A 51 7.45 11.98 -0.76
N GLN A 52 8.14 11.93 0.38
CA GLN A 52 8.27 10.71 1.17
C GLN A 52 6.87 10.34 1.67
N THR A 53 6.21 9.49 0.91
CA THR A 53 4.88 9.03 1.20
C THR A 53 5.04 7.76 2.01
N SER A 54 4.95 7.90 3.32
CA SER A 54 4.92 6.76 4.23
C SER A 54 3.52 6.16 4.23
N VAL A 55 3.41 4.87 3.90
CA VAL A 55 2.15 4.12 3.89
C VAL A 55 2.24 3.01 4.92
N ILE A 56 1.23 2.93 5.80
CA ILE A 56 1.04 1.79 6.70
C ILE A 56 -0.04 0.90 6.07
N ILE A 57 0.33 -0.31 5.67
CA ILE A 57 -0.62 -1.31 5.18
C ILE A 57 -0.93 -2.27 6.32
N LEU A 58 -2.17 -2.26 6.78
CA LEU A 58 -2.65 -3.16 7.81
C LEU A 58 -3.33 -4.38 7.16
N TRP A 59 -2.67 -5.55 7.21
CA TRP A 59 -3.24 -6.79 6.70
C TRP A 59 -4.05 -7.50 7.79
N MET A 60 -5.37 -7.42 7.73
CA MET A 60 -6.26 -8.07 8.70
C MET A 60 -6.98 -9.25 8.07
N ARG A 61 -6.57 -10.47 8.39
CA ARG A 61 -7.28 -11.67 7.91
C ARG A 61 -8.58 -11.84 8.70
N GLY A 62 -9.71 -11.61 8.04
CA GLY A 62 -11.05 -11.66 8.66
C GLY A 62 -11.40 -10.44 9.49
N GLY A 63 -10.67 -9.32 9.34
CA GLY A 63 -11.03 -8.05 9.95
C GLY A 63 -12.10 -7.30 9.16
N PRO A 64 -12.56 -6.13 9.66
CA PRO A 64 -13.53 -5.29 8.96
C PRO A 64 -12.95 -4.79 7.63
N ALA A 65 -13.84 -4.54 6.65
CA ALA A 65 -13.43 -3.97 5.39
C ALA A 65 -12.99 -2.51 5.57
N HIS A 66 -12.27 -1.97 4.58
CA HIS A 66 -11.78 -0.59 4.66
C HIS A 66 -12.94 0.41 4.75
N GLN A 67 -14.02 0.15 4.00
CA GLN A 67 -15.26 0.93 4.05
C GLN A 67 -16.07 0.80 5.35
N ASP A 68 -15.76 -0.19 6.19
CA ASP A 68 -16.41 -0.32 7.50
C ASP A 68 -15.60 0.37 8.61
N THR A 69 -14.51 1.07 8.25
CA THR A 69 -13.56 1.66 9.21
C THR A 69 -13.26 3.13 8.91
N TRP A 70 -12.10 3.42 8.30
CA TRP A 70 -11.59 4.78 8.12
C TRP A 70 -12.00 5.46 6.81
N ASP A 71 -12.62 4.74 5.88
CA ASP A 71 -13.06 5.30 4.60
C ASP A 71 -14.50 4.85 4.24
N PRO A 72 -15.54 5.30 4.97
CA PRO A 72 -16.88 4.73 4.88
C PRO A 72 -17.66 5.04 3.61
N LYS A 73 -17.00 5.57 2.58
CA LYS A 73 -17.53 5.93 1.26
C LYS A 73 -19.02 6.36 1.29
N PRO A 74 -19.35 7.45 2.00
CA PRO A 74 -20.73 7.85 2.31
C PRO A 74 -21.59 8.10 1.08
N ASP A 75 -20.97 8.48 -0.04
CA ASP A 75 -21.67 8.83 -1.28
C ASP A 75 -21.78 7.63 -2.25
N ALA A 76 -21.30 6.44 -1.87
CA ALA A 76 -21.50 5.22 -2.65
C ALA A 76 -22.88 4.58 -2.36
N PRO A 77 -23.41 3.79 -3.31
CA PRO A 77 -24.64 3.01 -3.09
C PRO A 77 -24.52 2.07 -1.88
N VAL A 78 -25.65 1.78 -1.24
CA VAL A 78 -25.71 0.99 0.01
C VAL A 78 -25.13 -0.42 -0.16
N GLU A 79 -25.27 -0.99 -1.35
CA GLU A 79 -24.80 -2.31 -1.73
C GLU A 79 -23.26 -2.42 -1.69
N TYR A 80 -22.56 -1.29 -1.89
CA TYR A 80 -21.10 -1.25 -1.95
C TYR A 80 -20.45 -0.57 -0.73
N ARG A 81 -21.14 0.40 -0.12
CA ARG A 81 -20.58 1.16 1.00
C ARG A 81 -20.56 0.39 2.32
N GLY A 82 -21.41 -0.63 2.46
CA GLY A 82 -21.63 -1.37 3.71
C GLY A 82 -22.87 -0.88 4.48
N GLU A 83 -23.19 -1.58 5.57
CA GLU A 83 -24.39 -1.32 6.39
C GLU A 83 -24.21 -0.15 7.38
N PHE A 84 -22.97 0.17 7.72
CA PHE A 84 -22.65 1.13 8.78
C PHE A 84 -22.84 2.59 8.36
N GLY A 85 -23.13 3.44 9.35
CA GLY A 85 -23.28 4.88 9.16
C GLY A 85 -21.94 5.61 9.18
N THR A 86 -22.01 6.94 9.07
CA THR A 86 -20.82 7.80 9.15
C THR A 86 -21.00 8.88 10.21
N ILE A 87 -19.94 9.16 10.96
CA ILE A 87 -19.86 10.26 11.92
C ILE A 87 -18.78 11.27 11.50
N PRO A 88 -18.98 12.58 11.78
CA PRO A 88 -17.94 13.57 11.56
C PRO A 88 -16.78 13.37 12.54
N THR A 89 -15.58 13.75 12.11
CA THR A 89 -14.40 13.79 12.97
C THR A 89 -14.08 15.21 13.43
N THR A 90 -13.06 15.36 14.27
CA THR A 90 -12.50 16.66 14.64
C THR A 90 -11.82 17.38 13.47
N VAL A 91 -11.48 16.68 12.36
CA VAL A 91 -10.99 17.32 11.12
C VAL A 91 -12.18 17.65 10.21
N PRO A 92 -12.40 18.93 9.84
CA PRO A 92 -13.47 19.32 8.92
C PRO A 92 -13.39 18.58 7.59
N GLY A 93 -14.54 18.08 7.11
CA GLY A 93 -14.64 17.37 5.85
C GLY A 93 -14.25 15.89 5.90
N VAL A 94 -13.71 15.39 7.02
CA VAL A 94 -13.40 13.96 7.17
C VAL A 94 -14.45 13.27 8.02
N ARG A 95 -14.95 12.12 7.51
CA ARG A 95 -15.95 11.27 8.13
C ARG A 95 -15.37 9.88 8.38
N LEU A 96 -15.77 9.24 9.47
CA LEU A 96 -15.41 7.85 9.81
C LEU A 96 -16.68 7.01 10.01
N CYS A 97 -16.53 5.70 10.05
CA CYS A 97 -17.59 4.78 10.45
C CYS A 97 -18.13 5.14 11.86
N ASP A 98 -19.44 5.05 12.05
CA ASP A 98 -20.14 5.32 13.32
C ASP A 98 -19.70 4.42 14.48
N LEU A 99 -19.11 3.25 14.17
CA LEU A 99 -18.49 2.35 15.14
C LEU A 99 -17.13 2.81 15.68
N LEU A 100 -16.58 3.92 15.19
CA LEU A 100 -15.26 4.44 15.60
C LEU A 100 -15.29 5.81 16.32
N PRO A 101 -16.15 6.02 17.35
CA PRO A 101 -16.33 7.33 17.99
C PRO A 101 -15.12 7.82 18.79
N ARG A 102 -14.23 6.91 19.23
CA ARG A 102 -12.96 7.30 19.88
C ARG A 102 -11.95 7.79 18.84
N SER A 103 -11.83 7.10 17.72
CA SER A 103 -10.96 7.50 16.62
C SER A 103 -11.37 8.86 16.04
N ALA A 104 -12.68 9.09 15.85
CA ALA A 104 -13.21 10.36 15.36
C ALA A 104 -12.85 11.56 16.25
N ARG A 105 -12.75 11.36 17.57
CA ARG A 105 -12.38 12.39 18.55
C ARG A 105 -10.87 12.66 18.62
N LEU A 106 -10.05 11.67 18.27
CA LEU A 106 -8.59 11.75 18.35
C LEU A 106 -7.95 12.21 17.02
N MET A 107 -8.75 12.48 15.99
CA MET A 107 -8.23 12.83 14.67
C MET A 107 -7.90 14.32 14.62
N HIS A 108 -6.72 14.69 15.08
CA HIS A 108 -6.37 16.09 15.32
C HIS A 108 -5.83 16.85 14.10
N LYS A 109 -5.47 16.17 13.00
CA LYS A 109 -4.96 16.81 11.78
C LYS A 109 -4.94 15.86 10.58
#